data_AF-A0AAJ4TJ69-F1
#
_entry.id   AF-A0AAJ4TJ69-F1
#
_cell.length_a   1.000
_cell.length_b   1.000
_cell.length_c   1.000
_cell.angle_alpha   90.00
_cell.angle_beta   90.00
_cell.angle_gamma   90.00
#
_symmetry.space_group_name_H-M   'P 1'
#
loop_
_entity.id
_entity.type
_entity.pdbx_description
1 polymer ?
#
loop_
_entity_poly.entity_id
_entity_poly.type
_entity_poly.pdbx_seq_one_letter_code
_entity_poly.pdbx_strand_id
1 'polypeptide(L)'
;MQNNHSIKRKLGSLSLLAGLISFSITGFAQQEVPATLAGHSILPVNSMVSSPEDAPSDMQVSGKFTTGARVDSLGKVEGKSADRPTGMHIPIKGQPRQGHSGIKRMADGTYWVLTDNGFGNKANSPDSMLYVTQYDIDFQSGNTTPLKTVFFHDPDKIIPFHITNESTKERYLTGSDFDPESFQFAGDALWVGDEFGPYLIKMDLDGKVLALFETQVDGKKVVSPDHYQITTPGKPADKVNFQVNRSKGFEGMASSPDGSKLYPMLEGAIWLDDKQDYESVDGKRAARILEFDVKKQNWTGRSWLYVFEDNQNAIGDFNLIDDTHGLIIERDNGEGTADKACTAGSSNTENCFSNLAKFKRVYRIEFSDNNIGKPVDKQAYIDLMNIKDPNNMARKPLNDGVFTFPFFTIENVDVVDSEHIIVGNDNNYPFSSSREPNKADDNEFILLNVPELLKP
;
A
#
# COMPACT_ATOMS: atom_id res chain seq x y z
N MET A 1 34.12 55.37 -67.89
CA MET A 1 35.44 54.98 -67.34
C MET A 1 35.61 55.67 -65.99
N GLN A 2 35.79 54.88 -64.91
CA GLN A 2 36.47 55.15 -63.63
C GLN A 2 36.14 56.45 -62.86
N ASN A 3 36.02 56.52 -61.54
CA ASN A 3 36.15 55.54 -60.45
C ASN A 3 35.63 56.19 -59.14
N ASN A 4 35.03 55.35 -58.29
CA ASN A 4 35.14 55.23 -56.83
C ASN A 4 35.01 56.39 -55.81
N HIS A 5 34.05 56.15 -54.90
CA HIS A 5 34.10 56.13 -53.43
C HIS A 5 34.33 57.41 -52.61
N SER A 6 33.40 57.69 -51.68
CA SER A 6 33.71 57.77 -50.23
C SER A 6 32.45 57.92 -49.33
N ILE A 7 32.23 56.90 -48.49
CA ILE A 7 31.90 56.92 -47.04
C ILE A 7 30.83 57.93 -46.55
N LYS A 8 29.64 57.41 -46.16
CA LYS A 8 28.66 58.09 -45.30
C LYS A 8 28.72 57.55 -43.86
N ARG A 9 28.77 58.47 -42.89
CA ARG A 9 28.75 58.25 -41.44
C ARG A 9 27.38 57.78 -40.95
N LYS A 10 27.41 56.91 -39.93
CA LYS A 10 26.29 56.36 -39.16
C LYS A 10 25.49 57.46 -38.43
N LEU A 11 24.16 57.39 -38.50
CA LEU A 11 23.25 57.92 -37.47
C LEU A 11 22.45 56.75 -36.91
N GLY A 12 22.45 56.62 -35.58
CA GLY A 12 21.76 55.56 -34.85
C GLY A 12 20.24 55.74 -34.87
N SER A 13 19.53 54.62 -34.83
CA SER A 13 18.11 54.56 -34.50
C SER A 13 17.96 53.59 -33.33
N LEU A 14 17.46 54.13 -32.23
CA LEU A 14 17.12 53.44 -30.99
C LEU A 14 15.82 52.67 -31.22
N SER A 15 15.84 51.34 -31.12
CA SER A 15 14.63 50.51 -31.13
C SER A 15 14.26 50.16 -29.68
N LEU A 16 13.12 50.67 -29.21
CA LEU A 16 12.50 50.27 -27.95
C LEU A 16 11.74 48.96 -28.20
N LEU A 17 12.20 47.85 -27.63
CA LEU A 17 11.47 46.59 -27.59
C LEU A 17 10.85 46.45 -26.20
N ALA A 18 9.53 46.59 -26.09
CA ALA A 18 8.78 46.31 -24.88
C ALA A 18 8.63 44.79 -24.73
N GLY A 19 9.28 44.20 -23.74
CA GLY A 19 9.19 42.79 -23.40
C GLY A 19 7.88 42.49 -22.64
N LEU A 20 7.03 41.67 -23.24
CA LEU A 20 5.96 40.95 -22.53
C LEU A 20 6.61 39.85 -21.69
N ILE A 21 6.62 40.03 -20.37
CA ILE A 21 6.97 38.95 -19.43
C ILE A 21 5.70 38.14 -19.20
N SER A 22 5.57 37.03 -19.93
CA SER A 22 4.63 35.97 -19.59
C SER A 22 5.15 35.28 -18.33
N PHE A 23 4.43 35.39 -17.22
CA PHE A 23 4.66 34.54 -16.06
C PHE A 23 4.24 33.11 -16.43
N SER A 24 5.21 32.30 -16.85
CA SER A 24 5.06 30.85 -16.86
C SER A 24 5.04 30.39 -15.41
N ILE A 25 3.90 29.88 -14.94
CA ILE A 25 3.85 29.09 -13.71
C ILE A 25 4.68 27.85 -14.02
N THR A 26 5.91 27.80 -13.51
CA THR A 26 6.70 26.59 -13.50
C THR A 26 5.99 25.61 -12.58
N GLY A 27 5.24 24.67 -13.14
CA GLY A 27 4.94 23.44 -12.42
C GLY A 27 6.28 22.81 -12.06
N PHE A 28 6.55 22.67 -10.75
CA PHE A 28 7.71 21.92 -10.31
C PHE A 28 7.50 20.48 -10.77
N ALA A 29 8.32 20.03 -11.72
CA ALA A 29 8.33 18.62 -12.06
C ALA A 29 8.82 17.85 -10.83
N GLN A 30 8.15 16.77 -10.47
CA GLN A 30 8.56 15.88 -9.38
C GLN A 30 10.05 15.53 -9.51
N GLN A 31 10.81 15.71 -8.43
CA GLN A 31 12.25 15.52 -8.43
C GLN A 31 12.64 14.24 -7.69
N GLU A 32 13.49 13.41 -8.30
CA GLU A 32 14.15 12.31 -7.57
C GLU A 32 15.13 12.90 -6.55
N VAL A 33 15.02 12.47 -5.30
CA VAL A 33 15.92 12.83 -4.20
C VAL A 33 16.65 11.59 -3.69
N PRO A 34 17.87 11.73 -3.14
CA PRO A 34 18.65 10.56 -2.73
C PRO A 34 18.04 9.84 -1.53
N ALA A 35 18.13 8.50 -1.54
CA ALA A 35 17.89 7.65 -0.39
C ALA A 35 19.16 6.86 -0.02
N THR A 36 19.46 6.81 1.27
CA THR A 36 20.57 6.01 1.81
C THR A 36 20.04 5.03 2.86
N LEU A 37 20.44 3.77 2.76
CA LEU A 37 20.11 2.75 3.74
C LEU A 37 20.82 3.07 5.07
N ALA A 38 20.03 3.34 6.09
CA ALA A 38 20.48 3.63 7.45
C ALA A 38 20.31 2.43 8.40
N GLY A 39 19.44 1.48 8.04
CA GLY A 39 19.19 0.28 8.83
C GLY A 39 18.38 -0.75 8.04
N HIS A 40 18.53 -2.03 8.41
CA HIS A 40 17.81 -3.14 7.81
C HIS A 40 17.49 -4.14 8.91
N SER A 41 16.20 -4.45 9.10
CA SER A 41 15.69 -5.45 10.03
C SER A 41 14.89 -6.52 9.29
N ILE A 42 14.92 -7.76 9.78
CA ILE A 42 14.30 -8.92 9.12
C ILE A 42 13.37 -9.62 10.11
N LEU A 43 12.13 -9.86 9.68
CA LEU A 43 11.20 -10.81 10.28
C LEU A 43 11.18 -12.09 9.43
N PRO A 44 11.70 -13.22 9.94
CA PRO A 44 11.76 -14.46 9.16
C PRO A 44 10.40 -14.89 8.61
N VAL A 45 10.37 -15.39 7.38
CA VAL A 45 9.13 -15.81 6.68
C VAL A 45 8.29 -16.85 7.44
N ASN A 46 8.92 -17.65 8.28
CA ASN A 46 8.26 -18.68 9.09
C ASN A 46 7.84 -18.17 10.48
N SER A 47 7.83 -16.86 10.71
CA SER A 47 7.35 -16.27 11.96
C SER A 47 5.84 -16.46 12.09
N MET A 48 5.41 -17.02 13.21
CA MET A 48 4.00 -17.38 13.47
C MET A 48 3.49 -16.72 14.76
N VAL A 49 2.17 -16.63 14.87
CA VAL A 49 1.45 -16.30 16.09
C VAL A 49 0.41 -17.38 16.40
N SER A 50 0.26 -17.72 17.66
CA SER A 50 -0.81 -18.61 18.10
C SER A 50 -2.14 -17.87 18.06
N SER A 51 -3.17 -18.53 17.57
CA SER A 51 -4.54 -18.03 17.66
C SER A 51 -4.97 -17.93 19.14
N PRO A 52 -5.88 -17.02 19.50
CA PRO A 52 -6.45 -16.94 20.85
C PRO A 52 -6.99 -18.30 21.31
N GLU A 53 -6.88 -18.59 22.61
CA GLU A 53 -7.33 -19.87 23.18
C GLU A 53 -8.84 -20.08 23.07
N ASP A 54 -9.60 -19.00 23.05
CA ASP A 54 -11.05 -18.94 22.88
C ASP A 54 -11.48 -18.80 21.41
N ALA A 55 -10.53 -18.76 20.46
CA ALA A 55 -10.82 -18.83 19.04
C ALA A 55 -11.37 -20.23 18.67
N PRO A 56 -12.31 -20.32 17.71
CA PRO A 56 -12.83 -21.60 17.24
C PRO A 56 -11.70 -22.54 16.80
N SER A 57 -11.90 -23.85 16.95
CA SER A 57 -10.89 -24.85 16.60
C SER A 57 -10.44 -24.77 15.14
N ASP A 58 -11.32 -24.29 14.25
CA ASP A 58 -11.00 -24.09 12.85
C ASP A 58 -9.92 -23.02 12.64
N MET A 59 -9.80 -22.04 13.54
CA MET A 59 -8.79 -20.97 13.48
C MET A 59 -7.41 -21.36 14.01
N GLN A 60 -7.27 -22.57 14.58
CA GLN A 60 -5.99 -23.06 15.12
C GLN A 60 -5.04 -23.56 14.00
N VAL A 61 -5.56 -23.70 12.79
CA VAL A 61 -4.82 -24.08 11.57
C VAL A 61 -5.28 -23.17 10.44
N SER A 62 -4.34 -22.49 9.78
CA SER A 62 -4.60 -21.58 8.65
C SER A 62 -4.11 -22.17 7.33
N GLY A 63 -4.74 -21.75 6.23
CA GLY A 63 -4.34 -22.10 4.86
C GLY A 63 -4.95 -23.39 4.33
N LYS A 64 -6.10 -23.84 4.86
CA LYS A 64 -6.78 -25.08 4.42
C LYS A 64 -7.52 -24.90 3.11
N PHE A 65 -7.84 -23.68 2.70
CA PHE A 65 -8.77 -23.41 1.59
C PHE A 65 -8.12 -22.84 0.32
N THR A 66 -6.80 -22.80 0.27
CA THR A 66 -6.03 -22.12 -0.79
C THR A 66 -5.98 -22.84 -2.14
N THR A 67 -6.54 -24.05 -2.23
CA THR A 67 -6.53 -24.87 -3.46
C THR A 67 -7.90 -24.93 -4.17
N GLY A 68 -8.88 -24.15 -3.70
CA GLY A 68 -10.29 -24.27 -4.11
C GLY A 68 -11.02 -25.47 -3.51
N ALA A 69 -10.30 -26.33 -2.79
CA ALA A 69 -10.84 -27.39 -1.96
C ALA A 69 -10.14 -27.41 -0.60
N ARG A 70 -10.83 -27.94 0.41
CA ARG A 70 -10.29 -28.09 1.77
C ARG A 70 -9.14 -29.10 1.79
N VAL A 71 -8.03 -28.73 2.43
CA VAL A 71 -6.89 -29.60 2.73
C VAL A 71 -6.60 -29.55 4.23
N ASP A 72 -6.76 -30.66 4.95
CA ASP A 72 -6.53 -30.71 6.42
C ASP A 72 -5.11 -31.12 6.81
N SER A 73 -4.37 -31.79 5.92
CA SER A 73 -3.04 -32.29 6.23
C SER A 73 -2.02 -31.13 6.23
N LEU A 74 -1.43 -30.83 7.39
CA LEU A 74 -0.42 -29.79 7.54
C LEU A 74 0.74 -29.96 6.56
N GLY A 75 1.23 -28.84 6.02
CA GLY A 75 2.41 -28.78 5.14
C GLY A 75 2.25 -29.53 3.82
N LYS A 76 1.02 -29.75 3.35
CA LYS A 76 0.75 -30.56 2.14
C LYS A 76 0.80 -29.77 0.83
N VAL A 77 0.48 -28.49 0.88
CA VAL A 77 0.38 -27.62 -0.30
C VAL A 77 1.55 -26.66 -0.26
N GLU A 78 2.42 -26.72 -1.26
CA GLU A 78 3.50 -25.74 -1.42
C GLU A 78 2.95 -24.45 -2.04
N GLY A 79 3.32 -23.31 -1.45
CA GLY A 79 3.05 -21.99 -1.99
C GLY A 79 3.81 -21.76 -3.30
N LYS A 80 3.20 -21.00 -4.20
CA LYS A 80 3.82 -20.61 -5.46
C LYS A 80 3.69 -19.11 -5.69
N SER A 81 4.80 -18.51 -6.10
CA SER A 81 4.86 -17.15 -6.64
C SER A 81 4.82 -17.26 -8.16
N ALA A 82 3.67 -16.91 -8.74
CA ALA A 82 3.29 -17.34 -10.07
C ALA A 82 3.44 -18.88 -10.24
N ASP A 83 4.36 -19.33 -11.07
CA ASP A 83 4.67 -20.75 -11.29
C ASP A 83 5.77 -21.30 -10.38
N ARG A 84 6.46 -20.44 -9.62
CA ARG A 84 7.68 -20.78 -8.89
C ARG A 84 7.38 -21.28 -7.47
N PRO A 85 7.86 -22.47 -7.08
CA PRO A 85 7.71 -22.96 -5.70
C PRO A 85 8.47 -22.08 -4.71
N THR A 86 7.82 -21.67 -3.63
CA THR A 86 8.41 -20.77 -2.63
C THR A 86 9.12 -21.51 -1.48
N GLY A 87 8.97 -22.84 -1.40
CA GLY A 87 9.48 -23.67 -0.31
C GLY A 87 8.63 -23.62 0.97
N MET A 88 7.65 -22.71 1.06
CA MET A 88 6.72 -22.64 2.19
C MET A 88 5.49 -23.49 1.93
N HIS A 89 4.99 -24.15 2.97
CA HIS A 89 3.91 -25.12 2.85
C HIS A 89 2.77 -24.81 3.83
N ILE A 90 1.54 -24.93 3.33
CA ILE A 90 0.29 -24.77 4.07
C ILE A 90 -0.56 -26.04 3.92
N PRO A 91 -1.53 -26.31 4.82
CA PRO A 91 -1.88 -25.55 6.02
C PRO A 91 -0.81 -25.58 7.11
N ILE A 92 -0.81 -24.59 8.00
CA ILE A 92 0.12 -24.45 9.12
C ILE A 92 -0.64 -24.34 10.46
N LYS A 93 0.05 -24.64 11.58
CA LYS A 93 -0.49 -24.36 12.91
C LYS A 93 -0.38 -22.88 13.24
N GLY A 94 -1.43 -22.31 13.81
CA GLY A 94 -1.51 -20.87 14.13
C GLY A 94 -1.72 -20.02 12.88
N GLN A 95 -1.29 -18.76 12.97
CA GLN A 95 -1.43 -17.75 11.92
C GLN A 95 -0.03 -17.23 11.53
N PRO A 96 0.22 -16.93 10.24
CA PRO A 96 1.49 -16.36 9.80
C PRO A 96 1.57 -14.89 10.23
N ARG A 97 2.72 -14.43 10.75
CA ARG A 97 2.99 -12.99 11.04
C ARG A 97 3.36 -12.19 9.78
N GLN A 98 2.79 -12.59 8.65
CA GLN A 98 3.13 -12.11 7.32
C GLN A 98 1.86 -11.47 6.73
N GLY A 99 1.92 -10.86 5.54
CA GLY A 99 0.76 -10.12 5.00
C GLY A 99 0.73 -8.68 5.50
N HIS A 100 1.82 -7.91 5.40
CA HIS A 100 1.96 -6.63 6.10
C HIS A 100 1.39 -5.42 5.34
N SER A 101 0.20 -4.97 5.69
CA SER A 101 -0.47 -3.85 5.01
C SER A 101 -0.73 -2.64 5.90
N GLY A 102 0.18 -1.67 5.83
CA GLY A 102 0.21 -0.48 6.68
C GLY A 102 1.10 -0.62 7.90
N ILE A 103 1.75 0.49 8.26
CA ILE A 103 2.59 0.63 9.45
C ILE A 103 2.32 1.94 10.18
N LYS A 104 2.50 1.93 11.50
CA LYS A 104 2.49 3.14 12.32
C LYS A 104 3.60 3.17 13.35
N ARG A 105 4.43 4.21 13.31
CA ARG A 105 5.45 4.52 14.32
C ARG A 105 4.81 5.19 15.53
N MET A 106 5.16 4.69 16.71
CA MET A 106 4.73 5.23 18.00
C MET A 106 5.82 6.12 18.61
N ALA A 107 5.39 7.04 19.49
CA ALA A 107 6.28 7.97 20.19
C ALA A 107 7.33 7.28 21.08
N ASP A 108 7.05 6.06 21.54
CA ASP A 108 7.95 5.26 22.36
C ASP A 108 9.03 4.50 21.55
N GLY A 109 8.98 4.57 20.22
CA GLY A 109 9.92 3.86 19.35
C GLY A 109 9.37 2.60 18.70
N THR A 110 8.25 2.07 19.20
CA THR A 110 7.65 0.84 18.68
C THR A 110 6.85 1.09 17.40
N TYR A 111 6.53 0.02 16.68
CA TYR A 111 5.77 0.07 15.43
C TYR A 111 4.57 -0.85 15.52
N TRP A 112 3.41 -0.42 15.05
CA TRP A 112 2.30 -1.32 14.76
C TRP A 112 2.29 -1.65 13.28
N VAL A 113 1.99 -2.90 12.94
CA VAL A 113 1.86 -3.39 11.56
C VAL A 113 0.61 -4.25 11.48
N LEU A 114 -0.22 -4.00 10.47
CA LEU A 114 -1.49 -4.68 10.22
C LEU A 114 -1.26 -5.90 9.31
N THR A 115 -2.05 -6.95 9.53
CA THR A 115 -2.12 -8.10 8.61
C THR A 115 -3.24 -7.88 7.59
N ASP A 116 -3.00 -8.20 6.33
CA ASP A 116 -3.98 -8.26 5.23
C ASP A 116 -4.94 -9.47 5.35
N ASN A 117 -5.68 -9.80 4.30
CA ASN A 117 -6.53 -11.00 4.30
C ASN A 117 -5.73 -12.32 4.41
N GLY A 118 -4.41 -12.34 4.30
CA GLY A 118 -3.52 -13.49 4.44
C GLY A 118 -3.28 -14.27 3.15
N PHE A 119 -4.28 -14.95 2.59
CA PHE A 119 -4.10 -15.90 1.48
C PHE A 119 -4.55 -15.37 0.10
N GLY A 120 -4.51 -14.05 -0.06
CA GLY A 120 -4.59 -13.30 -1.32
C GLY A 120 -6.00 -13.09 -1.88
N ASN A 121 -7.04 -13.70 -1.32
CA ASN A 121 -8.43 -13.34 -1.63
C ASN A 121 -9.43 -13.88 -0.62
N LYS A 122 -10.61 -13.28 -0.64
CA LYS A 122 -11.78 -13.65 0.17
C LYS A 122 -12.06 -15.16 0.24
N ALA A 123 -11.99 -15.91 -0.87
CA ALA A 123 -12.37 -17.33 -0.89
C ALA A 123 -11.30 -18.25 -0.27
N ASN A 124 -10.03 -17.82 -0.30
CA ASN A 124 -8.90 -18.57 0.23
C ASN A 124 -8.66 -18.34 1.72
N SER A 125 -9.22 -17.26 2.27
CA SER A 125 -8.87 -16.75 3.60
C SER A 125 -9.90 -16.94 4.74
N PRO A 126 -10.79 -17.96 4.76
CA PRO A 126 -11.74 -18.10 5.87
C PRO A 126 -11.08 -18.58 7.16
N ASP A 127 -9.83 -19.05 7.12
CA ASP A 127 -9.06 -19.48 8.29
C ASP A 127 -7.81 -18.63 8.55
N SER A 128 -7.70 -17.48 7.87
CA SER A 128 -6.72 -16.43 8.13
C SER A 128 -7.36 -15.43 9.09
N MET A 129 -6.89 -15.34 10.33
CA MET A 129 -7.42 -14.38 11.31
C MET A 129 -6.83 -12.99 11.08
N LEU A 130 -7.65 -11.96 11.23
CA LEU A 130 -7.21 -10.56 11.11
C LEU A 130 -6.73 -10.00 12.45
N TYR A 131 -5.62 -9.26 12.43
CA TYR A 131 -5.00 -8.69 13.61
C TYR A 131 -4.00 -7.58 13.27
N VAL A 132 -3.59 -6.82 14.29
CA VAL A 132 -2.46 -5.90 14.24
C VAL A 132 -1.41 -6.31 15.28
N THR A 133 -0.12 -6.22 14.95
CA THR A 133 0.97 -6.57 15.86
C THR A 133 1.88 -5.37 16.11
N GLN A 134 2.18 -5.12 17.38
CA GLN A 134 3.21 -4.20 17.82
C GLN A 134 4.57 -4.90 17.80
N TYR A 135 5.58 -4.24 17.24
CA TYR A 135 6.93 -4.72 17.10
C TYR A 135 7.94 -3.74 17.71
N ASP A 136 8.99 -4.30 18.31
CA ASP A 136 10.28 -3.64 18.49
C ASP A 136 11.14 -3.96 17.26
N ILE A 137 11.48 -2.93 16.48
CA ILE A 137 12.30 -3.05 15.27
C ILE A 137 13.67 -2.45 15.58
N ASP A 138 14.62 -3.33 15.92
CA ASP A 138 16.00 -2.95 16.20
C ASP A 138 16.85 -3.06 14.93
N PHE A 139 17.12 -1.91 14.31
CA PHE A 139 17.96 -1.85 13.11
C PHE A 139 19.44 -2.15 13.37
N GLN A 140 19.92 -1.99 14.61
CA GLN A 140 21.29 -2.28 14.96
C GLN A 140 21.53 -3.80 14.96
N SER A 141 20.70 -4.57 15.68
CA SER A 141 20.79 -6.03 15.65
C SER A 141 20.20 -6.64 14.39
N GLY A 142 19.24 -5.96 13.76
CA GLY A 142 18.48 -6.40 12.58
C GLY A 142 17.31 -7.30 12.90
N ASN A 143 16.86 -7.28 14.15
CA ASN A 143 15.79 -8.14 14.63
C ASN A 143 14.47 -7.37 14.68
N THR A 144 13.41 -8.07 14.32
CA THR A 144 12.03 -7.61 14.52
C THR A 144 11.37 -8.51 15.56
N THR A 145 11.06 -7.95 16.72
CA THR A 145 10.53 -8.71 17.86
C THR A 145 9.07 -8.35 18.12
N PRO A 146 8.13 -9.31 18.03
CA PRO A 146 6.74 -9.05 18.36
C PRO A 146 6.58 -8.78 19.85
N LEU A 147 5.83 -7.73 20.20
CA LEU A 147 5.55 -7.31 21.57
C LEU A 147 4.11 -7.63 21.99
N LYS A 148 3.13 -7.26 21.16
CA LYS A 148 1.69 -7.46 21.41
C LYS A 148 0.99 -7.75 20.09
N THR A 149 0.07 -8.72 20.06
CA THR A 149 -0.82 -8.96 18.93
C THR A 149 -2.28 -8.76 19.39
N VAL A 150 -3.06 -8.05 18.59
CA VAL A 150 -4.47 -7.72 18.85
C VAL A 150 -5.31 -8.28 17.71
N PHE A 151 -6.10 -9.31 18.00
CA PHE A 151 -6.99 -9.96 17.03
C PHE A 151 -8.33 -9.22 16.91
N PHE A 152 -8.82 -9.05 15.69
CA PHE A 152 -10.07 -8.34 15.45
C PHE A 152 -11.28 -9.22 15.68
N HIS A 153 -12.32 -8.69 16.33
CA HIS A 153 -13.49 -9.46 16.73
C HIS A 153 -14.75 -8.59 16.85
N ASP A 154 -15.94 -9.17 16.65
CA ASP A 154 -17.22 -8.46 16.62
C ASP A 154 -18.29 -9.10 17.54
N PRO A 155 -18.05 -9.21 18.86
CA PRO A 155 -18.95 -9.91 19.79
C PRO A 155 -20.31 -9.20 19.93
N ASP A 156 -20.33 -7.89 19.70
CA ASP A 156 -21.51 -7.04 19.81
C ASP A 156 -22.37 -7.04 18.51
N LYS A 157 -21.96 -7.79 17.48
CA LYS A 157 -22.66 -7.95 16.19
C LYS A 157 -22.90 -6.63 15.46
N ILE A 158 -21.88 -5.78 15.42
CA ILE A 158 -21.90 -4.49 14.73
C ILE A 158 -21.86 -4.69 13.21
N ILE A 159 -21.19 -5.73 12.72
CA ILE A 159 -21.08 -6.01 11.28
C ILE A 159 -22.46 -6.44 10.74
N PRO A 160 -22.99 -5.79 9.68
CA PRO A 160 -24.37 -5.99 9.24
C PRO A 160 -24.59 -7.21 8.34
N PHE A 161 -23.56 -8.05 8.14
CA PHE A 161 -23.60 -9.22 7.28
C PHE A 161 -23.01 -10.45 7.96
N HIS A 162 -23.27 -11.62 7.39
CA HIS A 162 -22.78 -12.90 7.91
C HIS A 162 -21.27 -12.99 7.76
N ILE A 163 -20.57 -13.21 8.87
CA ILE A 163 -19.11 -13.41 8.92
C ILE A 163 -18.76 -14.90 9.11
N THR A 164 -17.51 -15.29 8.88
CA THR A 164 -17.06 -16.69 9.01
C THR A 164 -17.40 -17.29 10.37
N ASN A 165 -17.13 -16.56 11.45
CA ASN A 165 -17.31 -17.03 12.82
C ASN A 165 -18.64 -16.59 13.47
N GLU A 166 -19.69 -16.39 12.66
CA GLU A 166 -21.02 -15.86 13.06
C GLU A 166 -21.63 -16.55 14.30
N SER A 167 -21.42 -17.87 14.42
CA SER A 167 -22.00 -18.73 15.45
C SER A 167 -21.18 -18.80 16.75
N THR A 168 -20.05 -18.10 16.83
CA THR A 168 -19.18 -18.10 18.01
C THR A 168 -19.44 -16.90 18.91
N LYS A 169 -18.96 -16.95 20.16
CA LYS A 169 -19.16 -15.86 21.13
C LYS A 169 -18.38 -14.61 20.75
N GLU A 170 -17.08 -14.76 20.49
CA GLU A 170 -16.21 -13.62 20.23
C GLU A 170 -16.30 -13.10 18.79
N ARG A 171 -16.71 -13.94 17.82
CA ARG A 171 -16.88 -13.54 16.41
C ARG A 171 -15.58 -12.95 15.83
N TYR A 172 -14.47 -13.67 16.01
CA TYR A 172 -13.18 -13.30 15.42
C TYR A 172 -13.30 -13.15 13.90
N LEU A 173 -12.69 -12.09 13.38
CA LEU A 173 -12.73 -11.75 11.96
C LEU A 173 -11.62 -12.45 11.19
N THR A 174 -11.92 -12.75 9.93
CA THR A 174 -11.06 -13.49 9.02
C THR A 174 -10.86 -12.75 7.71
N GLY A 175 -9.85 -13.14 6.92
CA GLY A 175 -9.63 -12.60 5.58
C GLY A 175 -10.75 -12.90 4.57
N SER A 176 -11.74 -13.73 4.92
CA SER A 176 -12.99 -13.84 4.15
C SER A 176 -14.01 -12.74 4.49
N ASP A 177 -13.89 -12.12 5.66
CA ASP A 177 -14.81 -11.10 6.14
C ASP A 177 -14.40 -9.73 5.60
N PHE A 178 -13.10 -9.40 5.72
CA PHE A 178 -12.49 -8.15 5.29
C PHE A 178 -11.10 -8.36 4.69
N ASP A 179 -10.65 -7.37 3.95
CA ASP A 179 -9.31 -7.21 3.39
C ASP A 179 -8.71 -5.91 3.89
N PRO A 180 -8.18 -5.89 5.12
CA PRO A 180 -7.71 -4.67 5.73
C PRO A 180 -6.31 -4.30 5.22
N GLU A 181 -6.18 -3.17 4.52
CA GLU A 181 -4.90 -2.78 3.92
C GLU A 181 -4.30 -1.50 4.52
N SER A 182 -5.02 -0.85 5.44
CA SER A 182 -4.52 0.37 6.09
C SER A 182 -5.10 0.56 7.48
N PHE A 183 -4.36 1.23 8.36
CA PHE A 183 -4.88 1.58 9.69
C PHE A 183 -4.27 2.86 10.27
N GLN A 184 -4.97 3.46 11.24
CA GLN A 184 -4.49 4.59 12.02
C GLN A 184 -5.05 4.56 13.45
N PHE A 185 -4.32 5.14 14.40
CA PHE A 185 -4.85 5.43 15.74
C PHE A 185 -5.34 6.89 15.80
N ALA A 186 -6.62 7.08 16.11
CA ALA A 186 -7.20 8.43 16.22
C ALA A 186 -8.43 8.44 17.15
N GLY A 187 -8.48 9.43 18.06
CA GLY A 187 -9.59 9.57 19.01
C GLY A 187 -9.76 8.35 19.92
N ASP A 188 -8.66 7.85 20.48
CA ASP A 188 -8.58 6.67 21.36
C ASP A 188 -9.14 5.37 20.74
N ALA A 189 -9.11 5.27 19.42
CA ALA A 189 -9.60 4.13 18.66
C ALA A 189 -8.61 3.70 17.58
N LEU A 190 -8.69 2.43 17.20
CA LEU A 190 -8.08 1.88 16.01
C LEU A 190 -9.05 2.06 14.84
N TRP A 191 -8.60 2.64 13.74
CA TRP A 191 -9.35 2.79 12.50
C TRP A 191 -8.68 1.94 11.43
N VAL A 192 -9.45 1.15 10.70
CA VAL A 192 -8.97 0.22 9.68
C VAL A 192 -9.70 0.47 8.37
N GLY A 193 -8.96 0.66 7.28
CA GLY A 193 -9.49 0.70 5.92
C GLY A 193 -9.55 -0.71 5.35
N ASP A 194 -10.67 -1.07 4.72
CA ASP A 194 -10.93 -2.35 4.08
C ASP A 194 -11.12 -2.20 2.57
N GLU A 195 -10.68 -3.19 1.79
CA GLU A 195 -10.85 -3.17 0.34
C GLU A 195 -12.21 -3.69 -0.15
N PHE A 196 -12.74 -4.72 0.51
CA PHE A 196 -13.91 -5.46 0.00
C PHE A 196 -15.16 -4.59 -0.05
N GLY A 197 -15.36 -3.70 0.93
CA GLY A 197 -16.48 -2.77 0.93
C GLY A 197 -16.44 -1.81 -0.24
N PRO A 198 -15.50 -0.86 -0.29
CA PRO A 198 -14.53 -0.50 0.76
C PRO A 198 -15.22 0.04 2.02
N TYR A 199 -14.69 -0.28 3.21
CA TYR A 199 -15.21 0.24 4.48
C TYR A 199 -14.15 0.96 5.28
N LEU A 200 -14.57 1.91 6.10
CA LEU A 200 -13.79 2.37 7.25
C LEU A 200 -14.37 1.73 8.50
N ILE A 201 -13.54 1.01 9.26
CA ILE A 201 -13.95 0.25 10.44
C ILE A 201 -13.32 0.87 11.67
N LYS A 202 -14.14 1.17 12.68
CA LYS A 202 -13.67 1.65 13.98
C LYS A 202 -13.65 0.50 14.96
N MET A 203 -12.54 0.33 15.66
CA MET A 203 -12.33 -0.65 16.72
C MET A 203 -11.81 0.01 18.00
N ASP A 204 -12.00 -0.63 19.15
CA ASP A 204 -11.22 -0.28 20.33
C ASP A 204 -9.76 -0.79 20.19
N LEU A 205 -8.91 -0.44 21.17
CA LEU A 205 -7.48 -0.79 21.14
C LEU A 205 -7.21 -2.29 21.42
N ASP A 206 -8.25 -3.06 21.74
CA ASP A 206 -8.20 -4.52 21.91
C ASP A 206 -8.85 -5.25 20.73
N GLY A 207 -9.19 -4.55 19.65
CA GLY A 207 -9.62 -5.13 18.37
C GLY A 207 -11.12 -5.37 18.26
N LYS A 208 -11.92 -4.90 19.22
CA LYS A 208 -13.36 -5.07 19.18
C LYS A 208 -13.99 -4.06 18.22
N VAL A 209 -14.78 -4.51 17.26
CA VAL A 209 -15.51 -3.62 16.34
C VAL A 209 -16.51 -2.75 17.11
N LEU A 210 -16.46 -1.44 16.85
CA LEU A 210 -17.33 -0.43 17.43
C LEU A 210 -18.27 0.19 16.39
N ALA A 211 -17.82 0.32 15.15
CA ALA A 211 -18.62 0.84 14.04
C ALA A 211 -18.03 0.43 12.69
N LEU A 212 -18.89 0.39 11.66
CA LEU A 212 -18.51 0.18 10.26
C LEU A 212 -19.15 1.29 9.43
N PHE A 213 -18.35 1.94 8.59
CA PHE A 213 -18.76 3.06 7.74
C PHE A 213 -18.62 2.69 6.27
N GLU A 214 -19.75 2.77 5.55
CA GLU A 214 -19.81 2.63 4.10
C GLU A 214 -19.10 3.79 3.42
N THR A 215 -18.28 3.51 2.42
CA THR A 215 -17.53 4.53 1.70
C THR A 215 -18.42 5.38 0.80
N GLN A 216 -18.24 6.70 0.87
CA GLN A 216 -18.93 7.65 0.02
C GLN A 216 -17.96 8.57 -0.72
N VAL A 217 -18.18 8.71 -2.03
CA VAL A 217 -17.47 9.67 -2.88
C VAL A 217 -18.52 10.57 -3.52
N ASP A 218 -18.34 11.89 -3.36
CA ASP A 218 -19.31 12.90 -3.82
C ASP A 218 -20.75 12.62 -3.37
N GLY A 219 -20.89 12.12 -2.13
CA GLY A 219 -22.18 11.77 -1.51
C GLY A 219 -22.84 10.49 -2.05
N LYS A 220 -22.14 9.72 -2.90
CA LYS A 220 -22.62 8.46 -3.45
C LYS A 220 -21.85 7.30 -2.86
N LYS A 221 -22.57 6.22 -2.54
CA LYS A 221 -21.95 4.97 -2.08
C LYS A 221 -21.06 4.38 -3.18
N VAL A 222 -19.88 3.93 -2.80
CA VAL A 222 -18.91 3.23 -3.66
C VAL A 222 -18.78 1.80 -3.16
N VAL A 223 -18.88 0.82 -4.08
CA VAL A 223 -18.77 -0.60 -3.74
C VAL A 223 -17.84 -1.34 -4.67
N SER A 224 -17.19 -2.38 -4.15
CA SER A 224 -16.46 -3.38 -4.93
C SER A 224 -17.34 -4.62 -5.24
N PRO A 225 -16.89 -5.55 -6.11
CA PRO A 225 -17.56 -6.83 -6.34
C PRO A 225 -17.68 -7.73 -5.09
N ASP A 226 -16.87 -7.51 -4.05
CA ASP A 226 -16.85 -8.31 -2.81
C ASP A 226 -17.68 -7.71 -1.67
N HIS A 227 -18.27 -6.54 -1.92
CA HIS A 227 -19.17 -5.89 -1.01
C HIS A 227 -20.39 -6.79 -0.71
N TYR A 228 -20.81 -6.89 0.55
CA TYR A 228 -21.81 -7.90 1.00
C TYR A 228 -23.19 -7.81 0.31
N GLN A 229 -23.55 -6.63 -0.20
CA GLN A 229 -24.80 -6.43 -0.96
C GLN A 229 -24.69 -6.83 -2.43
N ILE A 230 -23.49 -7.09 -2.94
CA ILE A 230 -23.29 -7.55 -4.31
C ILE A 230 -23.54 -9.05 -4.36
N THR A 231 -24.49 -9.45 -5.20
CA THR A 231 -24.83 -10.85 -5.43
C THR A 231 -24.64 -11.19 -6.90
N THR A 232 -24.21 -12.42 -7.18
CA THR A 232 -24.22 -12.95 -8.54
C THR A 232 -25.64 -12.90 -9.12
N PRO A 233 -25.85 -12.35 -10.33
CA PRO A 233 -27.16 -12.31 -10.94
C PRO A 233 -27.70 -13.72 -11.22
N GLY A 234 -29.02 -13.88 -11.15
CA GLY A 234 -29.67 -15.16 -11.45
C GLY A 234 -29.63 -15.54 -12.94
N LYS A 235 -29.28 -14.61 -13.84
CA LYS A 235 -29.13 -14.86 -15.27
C LYS A 235 -27.73 -14.45 -15.74
N PRO A 236 -27.07 -15.25 -16.61
CA PRO A 236 -25.73 -14.94 -17.10
C PRO A 236 -25.58 -13.61 -17.85
N ALA A 237 -26.67 -13.05 -18.37
CA ALA A 237 -26.65 -11.81 -19.16
C ALA A 237 -26.91 -10.54 -18.33
N ASP A 238 -27.30 -10.68 -17.05
CA ASP A 238 -27.62 -9.54 -16.21
C ASP A 238 -26.32 -8.87 -15.70
N LYS A 239 -26.27 -7.53 -15.70
CA LYS A 239 -25.11 -6.75 -15.27
C LYS A 239 -25.07 -6.63 -13.74
N VAL A 240 -23.88 -6.77 -13.15
CA VAL A 240 -23.58 -6.34 -11.77
C VAL A 240 -22.94 -4.97 -11.84
N ASN A 241 -23.41 -4.02 -11.02
CA ASN A 241 -22.84 -2.67 -10.97
C ASN A 241 -21.98 -2.53 -9.70
N PHE A 242 -20.72 -2.14 -9.89
CA PHE A 242 -19.76 -1.77 -8.86
C PHE A 242 -18.90 -0.61 -9.39
N GLN A 243 -18.31 0.16 -8.49
CA GLN A 243 -17.57 1.39 -8.82
C GLN A 243 -16.06 1.23 -8.61
N VAL A 244 -15.66 0.26 -7.82
CA VAL A 244 -14.26 -0.06 -7.54
C VAL A 244 -14.03 -1.50 -7.98
N ASN A 245 -12.88 -1.79 -8.60
CA ASN A 245 -12.56 -3.17 -8.97
C ASN A 245 -12.32 -4.03 -7.72
N ARG A 246 -12.35 -5.35 -7.90
CA ARG A 246 -11.82 -6.27 -6.89
C ARG A 246 -10.37 -5.91 -6.61
N SER A 247 -10.02 -5.95 -5.32
CA SER A 247 -8.69 -5.57 -4.80
C SER A 247 -8.26 -4.22 -5.34
N LYS A 248 -9.09 -3.19 -5.13
CA LYS A 248 -8.82 -1.79 -5.48
C LYS A 248 -9.49 -0.82 -4.47
N GLY A 249 -9.80 -1.32 -3.28
CA GLY A 249 -10.50 -0.57 -2.24
C GLY A 249 -9.53 0.30 -1.46
N PHE A 250 -9.65 0.45 -0.14
CA PHE A 250 -8.68 1.28 0.60
C PHE A 250 -7.36 0.53 0.79
N GLU A 251 -6.25 1.09 0.29
CA GLU A 251 -4.89 0.53 0.43
C GLU A 251 -3.97 1.40 1.32
N GLY A 252 -4.24 2.70 1.43
CA GLY A 252 -3.48 3.59 2.29
C GLY A 252 -4.41 4.44 3.12
N MET A 253 -4.01 4.82 4.32
CA MET A 253 -4.78 5.77 5.13
C MET A 253 -3.86 6.56 6.02
N ALA A 254 -3.92 7.88 5.92
CA ALA A 254 -3.19 8.77 6.81
C ALA A 254 -4.11 9.36 7.89
N SER A 255 -3.53 9.90 8.97
CA SER A 255 -4.26 10.67 9.99
C SER A 255 -3.64 12.06 10.13
N SER A 256 -4.47 13.09 10.33
CA SER A 256 -3.98 14.43 10.65
C SER A 256 -3.14 14.40 11.94
N PRO A 257 -2.14 15.28 12.10
CA PRO A 257 -1.30 15.31 13.31
C PRO A 257 -2.08 15.45 14.62
N ASP A 258 -3.24 16.12 14.58
CA ASP A 258 -4.15 16.27 15.72
C ASP A 258 -5.15 15.10 15.90
N GLY A 259 -5.13 14.11 15.01
CA GLY A 259 -6.02 12.95 15.00
C GLY A 259 -7.49 13.29 14.72
N SER A 260 -7.82 14.52 14.29
CA SER A 260 -9.19 14.93 14.03
C SER A 260 -9.74 14.44 12.68
N LYS A 261 -8.84 14.13 11.74
CA LYS A 261 -9.14 13.66 10.39
C LYS A 261 -8.41 12.36 10.06
N LEU A 262 -9.06 11.57 9.22
CA LEU A 262 -8.46 10.45 8.51
C LEU A 262 -8.54 10.71 7.01
N TYR A 263 -7.54 10.20 6.29
CA TYR A 263 -7.41 10.35 4.85
C TYR A 263 -7.25 8.99 4.16
N PRO A 264 -8.28 8.11 4.19
CA PRO A 264 -8.21 6.83 3.50
C PRO A 264 -8.18 7.04 1.98
N MET A 265 -7.33 6.27 1.31
CA MET A 265 -6.99 6.36 -0.09
C MET A 265 -7.32 5.05 -0.78
N LEU A 266 -8.06 5.14 -1.89
CA LEU A 266 -8.32 3.98 -2.73
C LEU A 266 -7.04 3.53 -3.45
N GLU A 267 -6.84 2.23 -3.63
CA GLU A 267 -5.76 1.68 -4.45
C GLU A 267 -5.99 1.96 -5.94
N GLY A 268 -7.26 1.99 -6.36
CA GLY A 268 -7.64 2.14 -7.76
C GLY A 268 -8.54 3.34 -8.05
N ALA A 269 -8.60 3.68 -9.35
CA ALA A 269 -9.54 4.67 -9.86
C ALA A 269 -10.98 4.15 -9.85
N ILE A 270 -11.93 5.06 -9.65
CA ILE A 270 -13.36 4.75 -9.65
C ILE A 270 -13.86 4.58 -11.10
N TRP A 271 -14.68 3.57 -11.35
CA TRP A 271 -15.44 3.41 -12.58
C TRP A 271 -16.60 4.42 -12.64
N LEU A 272 -16.62 5.23 -13.70
CA LEU A 272 -17.64 6.25 -13.95
C LEU A 272 -18.62 5.75 -15.01
N ASP A 273 -19.80 5.28 -14.59
CA ASP A 273 -20.79 4.66 -15.50
C ASP A 273 -21.33 5.65 -16.56
N ASP A 274 -21.36 6.95 -16.28
CA ASP A 274 -21.73 7.96 -17.27
C ASP A 274 -20.69 8.11 -18.39
N LYS A 275 -19.41 7.86 -18.08
CA LYS A 275 -18.30 7.93 -19.04
C LYS A 275 -17.93 6.58 -19.65
N GLN A 276 -18.39 5.48 -19.04
CA GLN A 276 -17.94 4.12 -19.34
C GLN A 276 -16.41 4.00 -19.33
N ASP A 277 -15.77 4.67 -18.35
CA ASP A 277 -14.32 4.65 -18.17
C ASP A 277 -13.96 4.90 -16.70
N TYR A 278 -12.70 4.64 -16.35
CA TYR A 278 -12.15 4.97 -15.04
C TYR A 278 -11.90 6.46 -14.89
N GLU A 279 -12.03 6.95 -13.66
CA GLU A 279 -11.62 8.29 -13.27
C GLU A 279 -10.15 8.52 -13.63
N SER A 280 -9.92 9.58 -14.41
CA SER A 280 -8.60 9.89 -14.95
C SER A 280 -8.39 11.39 -15.10
N VAL A 281 -7.12 11.78 -15.10
CA VAL A 281 -6.62 13.14 -15.33
C VAL A 281 -5.58 13.03 -16.43
N ASP A 282 -5.76 13.77 -17.53
CA ASP A 282 -4.86 13.77 -18.69
C ASP A 282 -4.51 12.36 -19.21
N GLY A 283 -5.49 11.44 -19.21
CA GLY A 283 -5.34 10.06 -19.70
C GLY A 283 -4.69 9.08 -18.71
N LYS A 284 -4.27 9.56 -17.54
CA LYS A 284 -3.78 8.72 -16.44
C LYS A 284 -4.88 8.49 -15.41
N ARG A 285 -5.05 7.26 -14.94
CA ARG A 285 -5.99 6.90 -13.88
C ARG A 285 -5.66 7.69 -12.62
N ALA A 286 -6.71 8.00 -11.86
CA ALA A 286 -6.57 8.73 -10.61
C ALA A 286 -7.37 8.05 -9.49
N ALA A 287 -6.70 7.73 -8.39
CA ALA A 287 -7.33 7.24 -7.17
C ALA A 287 -7.79 8.39 -6.28
N ARG A 288 -8.79 8.14 -5.43
CA ARG A 288 -9.33 9.13 -4.49
C ARG A 288 -8.65 9.02 -3.13
N ILE A 289 -8.19 10.15 -2.60
CA ILE A 289 -7.90 10.34 -1.18
C ILE A 289 -9.14 11.03 -0.58
N LEU A 290 -9.81 10.38 0.36
CA LEU A 290 -11.07 10.86 0.96
C LEU A 290 -10.81 11.46 2.34
N GLU A 291 -11.58 12.46 2.77
CA GLU A 291 -11.49 12.98 4.13
C GLU A 291 -12.65 12.49 5.01
N PHE A 292 -12.31 11.94 6.17
CA PHE A 292 -13.24 11.52 7.20
C PHE A 292 -13.03 12.31 8.50
N ASP A 293 -14.12 12.77 9.12
CA ASP A 293 -14.09 13.48 10.41
C ASP A 293 -14.25 12.49 11.56
N VAL A 294 -13.19 12.30 12.35
CA VAL A 294 -13.13 11.29 13.43
C VAL A 294 -14.16 11.55 14.52
N LYS A 295 -14.37 12.82 14.88
CA LYS A 295 -15.28 13.19 15.97
C LYS A 295 -16.74 13.06 15.53
N LYS A 296 -17.06 13.53 14.32
CA LYS A 296 -18.41 13.43 13.75
C LYS A 296 -18.72 12.03 13.24
N GLN A 297 -17.70 11.21 13.02
CA GLN A 297 -17.78 9.88 12.42
C GLN A 297 -18.52 9.91 11.08
N ASN A 298 -18.10 10.83 10.20
CA ASN A 298 -18.75 11.02 8.90
C ASN A 298 -17.76 11.52 7.85
N TRP A 299 -18.01 11.11 6.60
CA TRP A 299 -17.33 11.65 5.42
C TRP A 299 -17.61 13.15 5.30
N THR A 300 -16.58 13.94 5.05
CA THR A 300 -16.75 15.40 4.93
C THR A 300 -17.19 15.83 3.53
N GLY A 301 -17.07 14.93 2.55
CA GLY A 301 -17.28 15.20 1.13
C GLY A 301 -16.05 15.82 0.45
N ARG A 302 -15.00 16.14 1.20
CA ARG A 302 -13.71 16.57 0.63
C ARG A 302 -12.95 15.33 0.15
N SER A 303 -12.28 15.49 -0.99
CA SER A 303 -11.37 14.48 -1.53
C SER A 303 -10.32 15.13 -2.42
N TRP A 304 -9.26 14.39 -2.74
CA TRP A 304 -8.21 14.74 -3.69
C TRP A 304 -7.98 13.59 -4.66
N LEU A 305 -7.28 13.87 -5.75
CA LEU A 305 -6.91 12.89 -6.76
C LEU A 305 -5.42 12.58 -6.70
N TYR A 306 -5.06 11.31 -6.54
CA TYR A 306 -3.71 10.83 -6.76
C TYR A 306 -3.60 10.27 -8.17
N VAL A 307 -2.85 10.94 -9.05
CA VAL A 307 -2.70 10.54 -10.45
C VAL A 307 -1.50 9.59 -10.57
N PHE A 308 -1.74 8.38 -11.09
CA PHE A 308 -0.70 7.36 -11.23
C PHE A 308 0.33 7.72 -12.31
N GLU A 309 1.56 7.22 -12.17
CA GLU A 309 2.56 7.31 -13.24
C GLU A 309 2.22 6.41 -14.42
N ASP A 310 1.72 5.21 -14.14
CA ASP A 310 1.19 4.25 -15.13
C ASP A 310 -0.16 3.71 -14.67
N ASN A 311 -1.07 3.44 -15.62
CA ASN A 311 -2.43 2.95 -15.33
C ASN A 311 -2.49 1.54 -14.73
N GLN A 312 -1.35 0.82 -14.72
CA GLN A 312 -1.19 -0.50 -14.11
C GLN A 312 -0.53 -0.46 -12.73
N ASN A 313 -0.04 0.71 -12.30
CA ASN A 313 0.52 0.86 -10.97
C ASN A 313 -0.58 0.77 -9.90
N ALA A 314 -0.11 0.50 -8.69
CA ALA A 314 -0.90 0.49 -7.47
C ALA A 314 -0.15 1.30 -6.41
N ILE A 315 -0.88 1.77 -5.40
CA ILE A 315 -0.23 2.30 -4.19
C ILE A 315 0.18 1.15 -3.26
N GLY A 316 0.60 1.48 -2.05
CA GLY A 316 0.85 0.47 -1.02
C GLY A 316 0.72 0.97 0.41
N ASP A 317 0.97 2.26 0.67
CA ASP A 317 0.65 2.88 1.98
C ASP A 317 0.61 4.41 1.85
N PHE A 318 0.01 5.07 2.85
CA PHE A 318 -0.10 6.52 2.94
C PHE A 318 -0.02 7.03 4.39
N ASN A 319 1.02 7.80 4.72
CA ASN A 319 1.19 8.45 6.03
C ASN A 319 1.58 9.94 5.88
N LEU A 320 1.23 10.78 6.87
CA LEU A 320 1.52 12.22 6.81
C LEU A 320 2.91 12.56 7.35
N ILE A 321 3.54 13.56 6.73
CA ILE A 321 4.72 14.26 7.25
C ILE A 321 4.25 15.42 8.15
N ASP A 322 3.28 16.18 7.67
CA ASP A 322 2.65 17.32 8.35
C ASP A 322 1.18 17.48 7.92
N ASP A 323 0.54 18.60 8.27
CA ASP A 323 -0.87 18.87 7.97
C ASP A 323 -1.23 18.87 6.47
N THR A 324 -0.25 19.06 5.59
CA THR A 324 -0.44 19.26 4.15
C THR A 324 0.45 18.38 3.27
N HIS A 325 1.41 17.66 3.85
CA HIS A 325 2.30 16.78 3.13
C HIS A 325 2.21 15.34 3.62
N GLY A 326 2.31 14.40 2.70
CA GLY A 326 2.36 12.98 3.04
C GLY A 326 3.24 12.16 2.11
N LEU A 327 3.52 10.96 2.56
CA LEU A 327 4.29 9.93 1.86
C LEU A 327 3.33 8.90 1.29
N ILE A 328 3.42 8.63 -0.01
CA ILE A 328 2.65 7.58 -0.68
C ILE A 328 3.61 6.66 -1.42
N ILE A 329 3.50 5.35 -1.18
CA ILE A 329 4.16 4.36 -2.03
C ILE A 329 3.38 4.20 -3.34
N GLU A 330 4.08 4.18 -4.47
CA GLU A 330 3.53 3.74 -5.76
C GLU A 330 4.48 2.73 -6.39
N ARG A 331 3.92 1.61 -6.86
CA ARG A 331 4.67 0.46 -7.37
C ARG A 331 4.03 -0.14 -8.61
N ASP A 332 4.85 -0.75 -9.45
CA ASP A 332 4.37 -1.69 -10.46
C ASP A 332 4.09 -3.08 -9.85
N ASN A 333 3.55 -3.99 -10.66
CA ASN A 333 3.33 -5.40 -10.31
C ASN A 333 4.51 -6.30 -10.70
N GLY A 334 5.71 -5.71 -10.89
CA GLY A 334 6.93 -6.45 -11.16
C GLY A 334 7.65 -6.84 -9.89
N GLU A 335 8.47 -7.88 -9.95
CA GLU A 335 9.28 -8.35 -8.83
C GLU A 335 10.67 -8.84 -9.27
N GLY A 336 11.62 -8.82 -8.34
CA GLY A 336 12.98 -9.27 -8.56
C GLY A 336 13.82 -8.38 -9.47
N THR A 337 15.06 -8.81 -9.68
CA THR A 337 16.13 -8.03 -10.29
C THR A 337 16.70 -8.69 -11.54
N ALA A 338 17.38 -7.90 -12.37
CA ALA A 338 17.84 -8.31 -13.70
C ALA A 338 18.82 -9.51 -13.68
N ASP A 339 19.60 -9.68 -12.63
CA ASP A 339 20.52 -10.81 -12.45
C ASP A 339 19.81 -12.17 -12.31
N LYS A 340 18.50 -12.18 -12.03
CA LYS A 340 17.65 -13.37 -11.90
C LYS A 340 16.49 -13.38 -12.88
N ALA A 341 16.56 -12.53 -13.91
CA ALA A 341 15.55 -12.46 -14.96
C ALA A 341 15.51 -13.74 -15.79
N CYS A 342 14.32 -14.09 -16.27
CA CYS A 342 14.20 -15.12 -17.27
C CYS A 342 14.85 -14.68 -18.59
N THR A 343 15.53 -15.61 -19.25
CA THR A 343 16.00 -15.40 -20.62
C THR A 343 14.82 -15.03 -21.52
N ALA A 344 14.99 -14.00 -22.35
CA ALA A 344 13.94 -13.52 -23.23
C ALA A 344 13.36 -14.66 -24.08
N GLY A 345 12.04 -14.82 -24.04
CA GLY A 345 11.32 -15.88 -24.76
C GLY A 345 11.35 -17.26 -24.09
N SER A 346 11.87 -17.40 -22.86
CA SER A 346 11.77 -18.65 -22.11
C SER A 346 10.31 -18.98 -21.82
N SER A 347 9.92 -20.24 -22.09
CA SER A 347 8.64 -20.79 -21.68
C SER A 347 8.69 -21.44 -20.29
N ASN A 348 9.89 -21.67 -19.75
CA ASN A 348 10.08 -22.16 -18.39
C ASN A 348 10.52 -20.97 -17.51
N THR A 349 9.64 -20.59 -16.58
CA THR A 349 9.83 -19.46 -15.67
C THR A 349 9.95 -19.93 -14.21
N GLU A 350 10.03 -21.24 -13.97
CA GLU A 350 9.98 -21.83 -12.63
C GLU A 350 11.17 -21.45 -11.75
N ASN A 351 12.27 -20.93 -12.31
CA ASN A 351 13.50 -20.60 -11.58
C ASN A 351 14.04 -19.18 -11.89
N CYS A 352 13.19 -18.28 -12.37
CA CYS A 352 13.60 -16.92 -12.76
C CYS A 352 12.40 -15.95 -12.74
N PHE A 353 12.67 -14.65 -12.73
CA PHE A 353 11.63 -13.63 -12.78
C PHE A 353 11.22 -13.29 -14.21
N SER A 354 9.95 -13.51 -14.54
CA SER A 354 9.38 -13.24 -15.87
C SER A 354 8.86 -11.81 -16.03
N ASN A 355 8.51 -11.14 -14.92
CA ASN A 355 8.09 -9.75 -14.86
C ASN A 355 8.91 -9.00 -13.80
N LEU A 356 10.00 -8.35 -14.24
CA LEU A 356 10.91 -7.63 -13.33
C LEU A 356 10.29 -6.37 -12.74
N ALA A 357 10.67 -6.06 -11.50
CA ALA A 357 10.41 -4.76 -10.88
C ALA A 357 11.13 -3.65 -11.65
N LYS A 358 10.39 -2.61 -12.04
CA LYS A 358 10.91 -1.44 -12.79
C LYS A 358 10.56 -0.12 -12.13
N PHE A 359 9.51 -0.11 -11.30
CA PHE A 359 8.99 1.09 -10.67
C PHE A 359 8.58 0.79 -9.24
N LYS A 360 9.33 1.31 -8.26
CA LYS A 360 9.01 1.22 -6.83
C LYS A 360 9.42 2.56 -6.20
N ARG A 361 8.47 3.41 -5.83
CA ARG A 361 8.76 4.78 -5.36
C ARG A 361 7.99 5.14 -4.10
N VAL A 362 8.59 5.99 -3.28
CA VAL A 362 7.88 6.74 -2.23
C VAL A 362 7.85 8.20 -2.66
N TYR A 363 6.64 8.73 -2.83
CA TYR A 363 6.39 10.12 -3.20
C TYR A 363 6.12 10.96 -1.97
N ARG A 364 6.72 12.17 -1.89
CA ARG A 364 6.14 13.26 -1.11
C ARG A 364 5.09 13.96 -1.96
N ILE A 365 3.88 14.05 -1.45
CA ILE A 365 2.79 14.82 -2.03
C ILE A 365 2.45 16.05 -1.16
N GLU A 366 1.92 17.10 -1.79
CA GLU A 366 1.15 18.15 -1.11
C GLU A 366 -0.34 18.00 -1.44
N PHE A 367 -1.17 18.01 -0.41
CA PHE A 367 -2.62 18.08 -0.50
C PHE A 367 -3.12 19.10 0.54
N SER A 368 -3.87 20.11 0.09
CA SER A 368 -4.29 21.23 0.92
C SER A 368 -5.68 21.72 0.52
N ASP A 369 -6.17 22.75 1.22
CA ASP A 369 -7.45 23.38 0.88
C ASP A 369 -7.45 23.96 -0.56
N ASN A 370 -6.28 24.23 -1.13
CA ASN A 370 -6.13 24.83 -2.46
C ASN A 370 -6.45 23.85 -3.61
N ASN A 371 -6.31 22.54 -3.37
CA ASN A 371 -6.50 21.50 -4.39
C ASN A 371 -7.57 20.46 -4.02
N ILE A 372 -8.52 20.81 -3.13
CA ILE A 372 -9.72 19.99 -2.92
C ILE A 372 -10.41 19.71 -4.26
N GLY A 373 -10.71 18.43 -4.51
CA GLY A 373 -11.34 17.94 -5.74
C GLY A 373 -10.41 17.92 -6.96
N LYS A 374 -9.12 18.20 -6.78
CA LYS A 374 -8.11 18.27 -7.84
C LYS A 374 -6.95 17.30 -7.54
N PRO A 375 -6.03 17.10 -8.50
CA PRO A 375 -4.79 16.38 -8.25
C PRO A 375 -3.99 16.94 -7.08
N VAL A 376 -3.44 16.04 -6.27
CA VAL A 376 -2.36 16.35 -5.32
C VAL A 376 -1.10 16.75 -6.09
N ASP A 377 -0.25 17.56 -5.48
CA ASP A 377 1.02 17.94 -6.08
C ASP A 377 2.12 16.93 -5.70
N LYS A 378 2.63 16.15 -6.67
CA LYS A 378 3.77 15.25 -6.45
C LYS A 378 5.06 16.07 -6.55
N GLN A 379 5.72 16.30 -5.42
CA GLN A 379 6.84 17.24 -5.34
C GLN A 379 8.21 16.55 -5.46
N ALA A 380 8.38 15.44 -4.75
CA ALA A 380 9.64 14.70 -4.71
C ALA A 380 9.40 13.20 -4.56
N TYR A 381 10.38 12.38 -4.94
CA TYR A 381 10.32 10.94 -4.69
C TYR A 381 11.69 10.32 -4.46
N ILE A 382 11.71 9.19 -3.78
CA ILE A 382 12.86 8.27 -3.77
C ILE A 382 12.54 7.06 -4.64
N ASP A 383 13.57 6.47 -5.25
CA ASP A 383 13.48 5.21 -5.99
C ASP A 383 13.97 4.05 -5.12
N LEU A 384 13.06 3.14 -4.76
CA LEU A 384 13.35 1.97 -3.93
C LEU A 384 14.12 0.88 -4.70
N MET A 385 14.27 1.03 -6.02
CA MET A 385 15.17 0.20 -6.84
C MET A 385 16.60 0.76 -6.89
N ASN A 386 16.88 1.91 -6.26
CA ASN A 386 18.17 2.60 -6.33
C ASN A 386 18.61 3.19 -4.97
N ILE A 387 18.61 2.38 -3.91
CA ILE A 387 18.97 2.82 -2.56
C ILE A 387 20.48 2.69 -2.36
N LYS A 388 21.14 3.76 -1.93
CA LYS A 388 22.59 3.74 -1.65
C LYS A 388 22.87 3.05 -0.32
N ASP A 389 23.94 2.26 -0.24
CA ASP A 389 24.39 1.65 1.01
C ASP A 389 25.90 1.91 1.29
N PRO A 390 26.30 3.17 1.54
CA PRO A 390 27.71 3.52 1.74
C PRO A 390 28.28 2.99 3.06
N ASN A 391 27.41 2.62 4.01
CA ASN A 391 27.79 2.16 5.33
C ASN A 391 27.69 0.64 5.50
N ASN A 392 27.32 -0.11 4.45
CA ASN A 392 27.13 -1.56 4.45
C ASN A 392 26.10 -2.03 5.50
N MET A 393 24.94 -1.36 5.53
CA MET A 393 23.81 -1.68 6.41
C MET A 393 22.96 -2.84 5.87
N ALA A 394 23.05 -3.16 4.58
CA ALA A 394 22.24 -4.20 3.97
C ALA A 394 22.53 -5.59 4.57
N ARG A 395 21.46 -6.32 4.88
CA ARG A 395 21.51 -7.73 5.34
C ARG A 395 21.23 -8.73 4.22
N LYS A 396 21.04 -8.22 3.01
CA LYS A 396 20.82 -8.97 1.78
C LYS A 396 21.83 -8.47 0.73
N PRO A 397 22.18 -9.28 -0.28
CA PRO A 397 23.09 -8.85 -1.33
C PRO A 397 22.60 -7.59 -2.05
N LEU A 398 23.54 -6.76 -2.48
CA LEU A 398 23.29 -5.62 -3.36
C LEU A 398 23.16 -6.08 -4.81
N ASN A 399 22.48 -5.29 -5.65
CA ASN A 399 22.44 -5.46 -7.09
C ASN A 399 23.16 -4.27 -7.74
N ASP A 400 24.18 -4.53 -8.55
CA ASP A 400 24.96 -3.50 -9.25
C ASP A 400 25.47 -2.36 -8.34
N GLY A 401 25.80 -2.70 -7.08
CA GLY A 401 26.35 -1.76 -6.08
C GLY A 401 25.32 -0.93 -5.32
N VAL A 402 24.02 -1.17 -5.53
CA VAL A 402 22.93 -0.52 -4.78
C VAL A 402 22.03 -1.55 -4.09
N PHE A 403 21.37 -1.12 -3.02
CA PHE A 403 20.34 -1.92 -2.38
C PHE A 403 19.03 -1.74 -3.15
N THR A 404 18.40 -2.85 -3.52
CA THR A 404 17.10 -2.87 -4.19
C THR A 404 16.03 -3.41 -3.24
N PHE A 405 14.82 -2.89 -3.39
CA PHE A 405 13.62 -3.36 -2.69
C PHE A 405 12.60 -3.89 -3.72
N PRO A 406 12.89 -5.04 -4.38
CA PRO A 406 12.24 -5.42 -5.63
C PRO A 406 10.97 -6.26 -5.40
N PHE A 407 10.23 -5.97 -4.33
CA PHE A 407 9.09 -6.78 -3.91
C PHE A 407 7.86 -6.53 -4.80
N PHE A 408 7.07 -7.58 -5.02
CA PHE A 408 5.77 -7.45 -5.68
C PHE A 408 4.92 -6.37 -5.00
N THR A 409 4.88 -6.41 -3.67
CA THR A 409 4.14 -5.49 -2.80
C THR A 409 5.06 -4.81 -1.79
N ILE A 410 4.83 -3.52 -1.59
CA ILE A 410 5.54 -2.67 -0.63
C ILE A 410 4.45 -1.83 0.01
N GLU A 411 4.10 -2.15 1.25
CA GLU A 411 2.84 -1.68 1.85
C GLU A 411 3.04 -1.06 3.23
N ASN A 412 4.27 -0.65 3.54
CA ASN A 412 4.56 0.02 4.79
C ASN A 412 5.43 1.25 4.53
N VAL A 413 4.95 2.44 4.89
CA VAL A 413 5.76 3.65 5.00
C VAL A 413 5.33 4.52 6.18
N ASP A 414 6.28 4.98 7.00
CA ASP A 414 6.01 6.02 7.99
C ASP A 414 7.25 6.87 8.29
N VAL A 415 7.02 8.07 8.82
CA VAL A 415 8.09 8.96 9.29
C VAL A 415 8.64 8.46 10.62
N VAL A 416 9.96 8.35 10.71
CA VAL A 416 10.66 7.96 11.94
C VAL A 416 11.16 9.18 12.70
N ASP A 417 11.75 10.14 11.99
CA ASP A 417 12.18 11.43 12.50
C ASP A 417 12.33 12.44 11.33
N SER A 418 12.97 13.59 11.57
CA SER A 418 13.12 14.65 10.56
C SER A 418 13.98 14.28 9.34
N GLU A 419 14.72 13.18 9.40
CA GLU A 419 15.61 12.73 8.32
C GLU A 419 15.35 11.29 7.88
N HIS A 420 14.56 10.51 8.64
CA HIS A 420 14.36 9.10 8.38
C HIS A 420 12.91 8.70 8.17
N ILE A 421 12.72 7.75 7.25
CA ILE A 421 11.48 6.99 7.09
C ILE A 421 11.75 5.50 7.28
N ILE A 422 10.73 4.76 7.68
CA ILE A 422 10.71 3.30 7.60
C ILE A 422 9.95 2.90 6.33
N VAL A 423 10.45 1.88 5.63
CA VAL A 423 9.74 1.22 4.52
C VAL A 423 9.74 -0.29 4.77
N GLY A 424 8.65 -0.97 4.46
CA GLY A 424 8.54 -2.43 4.60
C GLY A 424 7.82 -3.06 3.41
N ASN A 425 8.13 -4.33 3.15
CA ASN A 425 7.40 -5.11 2.17
C ASN A 425 6.27 -5.90 2.82
N ASP A 426 5.29 -6.23 2.00
CA ASP A 426 4.51 -7.44 2.22
C ASP A 426 5.10 -8.57 1.37
N ASN A 427 5.28 -9.75 1.97
CA ASN A 427 5.77 -10.94 1.30
C ASN A 427 4.65 -11.88 0.82
N ASN A 428 3.38 -11.46 0.91
CA ASN A 428 2.17 -12.23 0.55
C ASN A 428 2.28 -13.72 0.88
N TYR A 429 2.65 -14.04 2.11
CA TYR A 429 2.92 -15.43 2.50
C TYR A 429 1.75 -16.38 2.17
N PRO A 430 1.99 -17.59 1.62
CA PRO A 430 3.26 -18.16 1.15
C PRO A 430 3.48 -18.00 -0.37
N PHE A 431 2.81 -17.04 -1.00
CA PHE A 431 2.63 -16.93 -2.45
C PHE A 431 3.51 -15.87 -3.13
N SER A 432 4.45 -15.23 -2.42
CA SER A 432 5.45 -14.37 -3.05
C SER A 432 6.88 -14.85 -2.88
N SER A 433 7.72 -14.45 -3.82
CA SER A 433 9.16 -14.62 -3.81
C SER A 433 9.75 -13.59 -4.77
N SER A 434 10.55 -12.65 -4.28
CA SER A 434 11.00 -11.48 -5.02
C SER A 434 12.51 -11.28 -4.93
N ARG A 435 13.18 -11.72 -3.86
CA ARG A 435 14.66 -11.73 -3.85
C ARG A 435 15.23 -12.96 -4.53
N GLU A 436 14.66 -14.13 -4.27
CA GLU A 436 15.11 -15.42 -4.82
C GLU A 436 13.91 -16.12 -5.48
N PRO A 437 13.99 -16.52 -6.76
CA PRO A 437 12.84 -17.06 -7.50
C PRO A 437 12.13 -18.23 -6.83
N ASN A 438 12.84 -19.05 -6.05
CA ASN A 438 12.32 -20.28 -5.45
C ASN A 438 12.35 -20.29 -3.92
N LYS A 439 12.31 -19.11 -3.30
CA LYS A 439 12.33 -18.99 -1.85
C LYS A 439 11.45 -17.83 -1.43
N ALA A 440 10.47 -18.11 -0.58
CA ALA A 440 9.62 -17.09 0.01
C ALA A 440 10.47 -16.04 0.72
N ASP A 441 10.09 -14.77 0.55
CA ASP A 441 10.81 -13.68 1.18
C ASP A 441 10.53 -13.60 2.67
N ASP A 442 11.54 -13.16 3.42
CA ASP A 442 11.30 -12.62 4.75
C ASP A 442 10.54 -11.29 4.62
N ASN A 443 9.86 -10.87 5.67
CA ASN A 443 9.46 -9.46 5.76
C ASN A 443 10.69 -8.62 6.17
N GLU A 444 10.97 -7.59 5.40
CA GLU A 444 12.10 -6.70 5.56
C GLU A 444 11.59 -5.30 5.91
N PHE A 445 12.14 -4.73 6.97
CA PHE A 445 11.96 -3.33 7.31
C PHE A 445 13.28 -2.60 7.10
N ILE A 446 13.25 -1.53 6.31
CA ILE A 446 14.42 -0.70 6.04
C ILE A 446 14.22 0.69 6.62
N LEU A 447 15.26 1.21 7.26
CA LEU A 447 15.35 2.61 7.66
C LEU A 447 16.11 3.36 6.59
N LEU A 448 15.50 4.40 6.03
CA LEU A 448 16.09 5.20 4.97
C LEU A 448 16.36 6.62 5.47
N ASN A 449 17.58 7.11 5.28
CA ASN A 449 17.93 8.52 5.43
C ASN A 449 17.56 9.27 4.15
N VAL A 450 16.58 10.18 4.26
CA VAL A 450 15.90 10.89 3.17
C VAL A 450 15.54 12.35 3.53
N PRO A 451 16.48 13.16 4.05
CA PRO A 451 16.17 14.51 4.54
C PRO A 451 15.60 15.45 3.46
N GLU A 452 15.94 15.23 2.19
CA GLU A 452 15.41 16.01 1.06
C GLU A 452 13.97 15.62 0.72
N LEU A 453 13.58 14.36 0.97
CA LEU A 453 12.19 13.92 0.80
C LEU A 453 11.31 14.55 1.88
N LEU A 454 11.78 14.62 3.12
CA LEU A 454 11.00 15.09 4.28
C LEU A 454 10.97 16.62 4.47
N LYS A 455 11.66 17.40 3.62
CA LYS A 455 11.69 18.87 3.68
C LYS A 455 10.88 19.46 2.53
N PRO A 456 9.61 19.84 2.74
CA PRO A 456 8.75 20.51 1.77
C PRO A 456 9.42 21.63 0.99
#